data_AF-A0A959CCT9-F1
#
_entry.id   AF-A0A959CCT9-F1
#
_cell.length_a   1.000
_cell.length_b   1.000
_cell.length_c   1.000
_cell.angle_alpha   90.00
_cell.angle_beta   90.00
_cell.angle_gamma   90.00
#
_symmetry.space_group_name_H-M   'P 1'
#
loop_
_entity.id
_entity.type
_entity.pdbx_description
1 polymer ?
#
loop_
_entity_poly.entity_id
_entity_poly.type
_entity_poly.pdbx_seq_one_letter_code
_entity_poly.pdbx_strand_id
1 'polypeptide(L)'
;DASELPFAHLADSDHLKVGEWVVAVGNPFNLSGTVTAGIVSAKGRDIHIVQDKAPIENFIQTDAVVNPGNSGGALVNLDGDLIGINTAIASPTGVYAGYAFAIPSNLAAKVVDDLRQYGVVQRGYLGIIIRDQPKSQSDNWKPGVYVDSLAENSAAAAAGVKTGDQITKVDGMAVTTSPELLEIVGKHRPGDQLTLTVMRGQAEKTIRVTLKNREGNTDVVKKPAESAGLASLGAEFRTLDAQEARRLGIRGGVKITGLTAGKLASQTGVRTGFIITKVNKQPVDNVDALSEILGKATGGVMLEGIYPDNAGEVYYYAFGL
;
A
#
# COMPACT_ATOMS: atom_id res chain seq x y z
N ASP A 1 3.21 -19.63 -21.23
CA ASP A 1 3.60 -19.76 -19.81
C ASP A 1 5.00 -20.32 -19.70
N ALA A 2 5.82 -19.74 -18.83
CA ALA A 2 7.14 -20.28 -18.50
C ALA A 2 7.02 -21.17 -17.26
N SER A 3 7.54 -22.39 -17.32
CA SER A 3 7.68 -23.31 -16.19
C SER A 3 9.04 -23.15 -15.51
N GLU A 4 9.15 -23.48 -14.23
CA GLU A 4 10.42 -23.57 -13.48
C GLU A 4 11.22 -22.26 -13.39
N LEU A 5 10.53 -21.13 -13.27
CA LEU A 5 11.21 -19.86 -12.99
C LEU A 5 11.89 -19.89 -11.61
N PRO A 6 13.13 -19.39 -11.49
CA PRO A 6 13.79 -19.28 -10.20
C PRO A 6 13.04 -18.32 -9.28
N PHE A 7 13.11 -18.58 -7.98
CA PHE A 7 12.52 -17.73 -6.95
C PHE A 7 13.55 -17.42 -5.87
N ALA A 8 13.40 -16.28 -5.20
CA ALA A 8 14.21 -15.93 -4.05
C ALA A 8 13.64 -16.56 -2.78
N HIS A 9 14.51 -17.02 -1.89
CA HIS A 9 14.13 -17.40 -0.54
C HIS A 9 13.83 -16.14 0.28
N LEU A 10 12.80 -16.18 1.13
CA LEU A 10 12.44 -15.08 2.01
C LEU A 10 13.12 -15.29 3.36
N ALA A 11 13.90 -14.30 3.80
CA ALA A 11 14.41 -14.23 5.16
C ALA A 11 13.43 -13.46 6.06
N ASP A 12 13.50 -13.74 7.36
CA ASP A 12 12.75 -13.02 8.37
C ASP A 12 13.39 -11.64 8.64
N SER A 13 12.78 -10.59 8.09
CA SER A 13 13.28 -9.20 8.26
C SER A 13 13.20 -8.68 9.69
N ASP A 14 12.43 -9.31 10.58
CA ASP A 14 12.32 -8.88 11.97
C ASP A 14 13.64 -9.19 12.72
N HIS A 15 14.35 -10.25 12.33
CA HIS A 15 15.66 -10.62 12.88
C HIS A 15 16.86 -9.84 12.32
N LEU A 16 16.66 -9.07 11.25
CA LEU A 16 17.70 -8.24 10.63
C LEU A 16 18.29 -7.25 11.64
N LYS A 17 19.62 -7.09 11.64
CA LYS A 17 20.32 -6.15 12.55
C LYS A 17 21.02 -5.03 11.79
N VAL A 18 21.07 -3.87 12.43
CA VAL A 18 21.89 -2.74 11.94
C VAL A 18 23.36 -3.18 11.91
N GLY A 19 24.04 -2.87 10.80
CA GLY A 19 25.42 -3.27 10.53
C GLY A 19 25.58 -4.56 9.74
N GLU A 20 24.51 -5.33 9.52
CA GLU A 20 24.57 -6.53 8.66
C GLU A 20 24.79 -6.14 7.19
N TRP A 21 25.62 -6.92 6.49
CA TRP A 21 25.89 -6.73 5.07
C TRP A 21 24.67 -7.06 4.22
N VAL A 22 24.44 -6.23 3.22
CA VAL A 22 23.33 -6.38 2.27
C VAL A 22 23.78 -6.10 0.85
N VAL A 23 23.05 -6.67 -0.09
CA VAL A 23 23.26 -6.49 -1.52
C VAL A 23 21.95 -6.03 -2.14
N ALA A 24 21.97 -4.90 -2.85
CA ALA A 24 20.86 -4.40 -3.63
C ALA A 24 21.02 -4.81 -5.09
N VAL A 25 19.96 -5.37 -5.67
CA VAL A 25 19.91 -5.86 -7.05
C VAL A 25 18.77 -5.17 -7.80
N GLY A 26 19.05 -4.67 -9.00
CA GLY A 26 18.03 -4.05 -9.83
C GLY A 26 18.52 -3.68 -11.23
N ASN A 27 17.79 -2.79 -11.90
CA ASN A 27 18.07 -2.35 -13.27
C ASN A 27 18.12 -0.81 -13.35
N PRO A 28 19.05 -0.15 -12.63
CA PRO A 28 19.17 1.31 -12.64
C PRO A 28 19.43 1.82 -14.05
N PHE A 29 18.72 2.88 -14.44
CA PHE A 29 18.91 3.55 -15.74
C PHE A 29 18.81 2.61 -16.97
N ASN A 30 18.08 1.49 -16.85
CA ASN A 30 17.99 0.42 -17.85
C ASN A 30 19.35 -0.22 -18.22
N LEU A 31 20.36 -0.10 -17.35
CA LEU A 31 21.61 -0.84 -17.44
C LEU A 31 21.38 -2.23 -16.82
N SER A 32 21.18 -3.23 -17.68
CA SER A 32 20.76 -4.58 -17.29
C SER A 32 21.57 -5.16 -16.12
N GLY A 33 20.89 -5.47 -15.01
CA GLY A 33 21.42 -6.29 -13.91
C GLY A 33 22.57 -5.65 -13.13
N THR A 34 22.29 -4.59 -12.38
CA THR A 34 23.27 -3.95 -11.50
C THR A 34 23.15 -4.50 -10.08
N VAL A 35 24.30 -4.76 -9.47
CA VAL A 35 24.43 -5.23 -8.09
C VAL A 35 25.30 -4.24 -7.31
N THR A 36 24.84 -3.81 -6.16
CA THR A 36 25.57 -2.91 -5.25
C THR A 36 25.53 -3.47 -3.83
N ALA A 37 26.56 -3.22 -3.03
CA ALA A 37 26.65 -3.72 -1.66
C ALA A 37 26.71 -2.56 -0.67
N GLY A 38 26.25 -2.84 0.54
CA GLY A 38 26.28 -1.92 1.68
C GLY A 38 25.94 -2.67 2.96
N ILE A 39 25.46 -1.94 3.96
CA ILE A 39 24.98 -2.47 5.22
C ILE A 39 23.57 -1.99 5.52
N VAL A 40 22.91 -2.64 6.46
CA VAL A 40 21.74 -2.08 7.13
C VAL A 40 22.17 -0.90 7.98
N SER A 41 21.85 0.32 7.57
CA SER A 41 22.20 1.54 8.29
C SER A 41 21.21 1.86 9.42
N ALA A 42 19.94 1.49 9.25
CA ALA A 42 18.90 1.64 10.26
C ALA A 42 17.66 0.79 9.93
N LYS A 43 16.77 0.63 10.91
CA LYS A 43 15.40 0.09 10.77
C LYS A 43 14.41 1.14 11.31
N GLY A 44 13.10 0.96 11.14
CA GLY A 44 12.13 1.87 11.76
C GLY A 44 11.98 3.21 11.06
N ARG A 45 12.39 3.35 9.79
CA ARG A 45 12.44 4.66 9.14
C ARG A 45 11.11 5.04 8.51
N ASP A 46 10.59 6.17 8.97
CA ASP A 46 9.51 6.94 8.33
C ASP A 46 10.13 8.11 7.56
N ILE A 47 9.85 8.18 6.26
CA ILE A 47 10.37 9.20 5.35
C ILE A 47 9.26 10.05 4.73
N HIS A 48 8.02 9.86 5.20
CA HIS A 48 6.83 10.63 4.87
C HIS A 48 6.55 10.73 3.36
N ILE A 49 6.73 9.62 2.63
CA ILE A 49 6.50 9.55 1.17
C ILE A 49 5.13 8.98 0.79
N VAL A 50 4.44 8.32 1.72
CA VAL A 50 3.14 7.69 1.52
C VAL A 50 2.03 8.62 2.01
N GLN A 51 1.21 9.07 1.07
CA GLN A 51 0.05 9.91 1.35
C GLN A 51 -1.18 9.02 1.65
N ASP A 52 -1.24 8.47 2.87
CA ASP A 52 -2.41 7.75 3.38
C ASP A 52 -2.83 8.27 4.76
N LYS A 53 -4.04 7.93 5.22
CA LYS A 53 -4.49 8.29 6.58
C LYS A 53 -3.75 7.51 7.68
N ALA A 54 -3.20 6.35 7.35
CA ALA A 54 -2.37 5.54 8.25
C ALA A 54 -1.25 4.89 7.42
N PRO A 55 -0.22 5.65 6.99
CA PRO A 55 0.86 5.08 6.20
C PRO A 55 1.63 4.02 7.00
N ILE A 56 2.09 2.96 6.33
CA ILE A 56 3.05 2.01 6.91
C ILE A 56 4.40 2.34 6.32
N GLU A 57 5.16 3.17 7.02
CA GLU A 57 6.53 3.53 6.64
C GLU A 57 7.50 3.05 7.72
N ASN A 58 7.81 1.75 7.68
CA ASN A 58 8.85 1.15 8.51
C ASN A 58 9.94 0.61 7.58
N PHE A 59 10.70 1.52 6.97
CA PHE A 59 11.71 1.12 5.99
C PHE A 59 12.98 0.59 6.66
N ILE A 60 13.60 -0.41 6.01
CA ILE A 60 15.01 -0.75 6.20
C ILE A 60 15.82 0.32 5.45
N GLN A 61 16.74 0.98 6.15
CA GLN A 61 17.67 1.91 5.55
C GLN A 61 18.98 1.20 5.23
N THR A 62 19.53 1.45 4.05
CA THR A 62 20.85 0.96 3.65
C THR A 62 21.66 2.05 2.96
N ASP A 63 22.98 1.90 3.00
CA ASP A 63 23.94 2.67 2.22
C ASP A 63 24.36 1.94 0.92
N ALA A 64 23.79 0.77 0.61
CA ALA A 64 23.92 0.19 -0.71
C ALA A 64 23.41 1.18 -1.77
N VAL A 65 24.14 1.30 -2.88
CA VAL A 65 23.82 2.31 -3.91
C VAL A 65 22.54 1.90 -4.65
N VAL A 66 21.46 2.62 -4.39
CA VAL A 66 20.15 2.45 -5.03
C VAL A 66 19.83 3.73 -5.80
N ASN A 67 19.57 3.60 -7.10
CA ASN A 67 19.13 4.69 -7.98
C ASN A 67 17.81 4.32 -8.67
N PRO A 68 17.09 5.30 -9.27
CA PRO A 68 15.91 5.02 -10.08
C PRO A 68 16.13 3.88 -11.08
N GLY A 69 15.20 2.92 -11.09
CA GLY A 69 15.34 1.64 -11.81
C GLY A 69 15.72 0.44 -10.92
N ASN A 70 16.17 0.68 -9.68
CA ASN A 70 16.24 -0.38 -8.66
C ASN A 70 14.92 -0.58 -7.91
N SER A 71 13.97 0.37 -7.99
CA SER A 71 12.66 0.26 -7.33
C SER A 71 11.94 -1.01 -7.77
N GLY A 72 11.44 -1.79 -6.82
CA GLY A 72 10.88 -3.13 -7.01
C GLY A 72 11.91 -4.26 -7.03
N GLY A 73 13.21 -3.94 -7.08
CA GLY A 73 14.32 -4.88 -7.01
C GLY A 73 14.58 -5.40 -5.59
N ALA A 74 15.46 -6.40 -5.48
CA ALA A 74 15.73 -7.11 -4.24
C ALA A 74 16.78 -6.40 -3.38
N LEU A 75 16.57 -6.40 -2.07
CA LEU A 75 17.61 -6.24 -1.06
C LEU A 75 17.80 -7.61 -0.40
N VAL A 76 18.99 -8.19 -0.49
CA VAL A 76 19.30 -9.53 0.00
C VAL A 76 20.42 -9.54 1.03
N ASN A 77 20.45 -10.55 1.89
CA ASN A 77 21.61 -10.85 2.74
C ASN A 77 22.74 -11.52 1.91
N LEU A 78 23.84 -11.89 2.57
CA LEU A 78 24.99 -12.54 1.89
C LEU A 78 24.70 -13.97 1.40
N ASP A 79 23.66 -14.61 1.93
CA ASP A 79 23.20 -15.94 1.48
C ASP A 79 22.27 -15.85 0.27
N GLY A 80 21.88 -14.63 -0.13
CA GLY A 80 20.96 -14.38 -1.25
C GLY A 80 19.48 -14.42 -0.85
N ASP A 81 19.16 -14.51 0.44
CA ASP A 81 17.79 -14.44 0.92
C ASP A 81 17.26 -13.00 0.88
N LEU A 82 16.03 -12.85 0.41
CA LEU A 82 15.33 -11.57 0.33
C LEU A 82 14.96 -11.07 1.73
N ILE A 83 15.52 -9.93 2.09
CA ILE A 83 15.25 -9.22 3.35
C ILE A 83 14.40 -7.96 3.14
N GLY A 84 14.30 -7.47 1.90
CA GLY A 84 13.44 -6.34 1.57
C GLY A 84 13.34 -6.02 0.08
N ILE A 85 12.45 -5.09 -0.25
CA ILE A 85 12.19 -4.62 -1.61
C ILE A 85 12.64 -3.16 -1.72
N ASN A 86 13.62 -2.88 -2.58
CA ASN A 86 14.12 -1.53 -2.82
C ASN A 86 12.97 -0.64 -3.30
N THR A 87 12.76 0.49 -2.64
CA THR A 87 11.55 1.30 -2.87
C THR A 87 11.90 2.75 -3.18
N ALA A 88 12.70 3.39 -2.33
CA ALA A 88 12.92 4.83 -2.40
C ALA A 88 14.35 5.22 -2.00
N ILE A 89 14.69 6.48 -2.27
CA ILE A 89 15.88 7.16 -1.78
C ILE A 89 15.48 8.51 -1.18
N ALA A 90 16.22 8.97 -0.17
CA ALA A 90 16.14 10.35 0.26
C ALA A 90 17.24 11.13 -0.46
N SER A 91 16.85 11.92 -1.46
CA SER A 91 17.78 12.66 -2.30
C SER A 91 17.21 14.01 -2.74
N PRO A 92 17.97 15.11 -2.61
CA PRO A 92 17.61 16.40 -3.20
C PRO A 92 17.65 16.41 -4.73
N THR A 93 18.45 15.53 -5.35
CA THR A 93 18.74 15.55 -6.80
C THR A 93 18.07 14.40 -7.57
N GLY A 94 17.42 13.46 -6.87
CA GLY A 94 16.84 12.26 -7.47
C GLY A 94 17.86 11.15 -7.76
N VAL A 95 19.12 11.31 -7.31
CA VAL A 95 20.20 10.32 -7.40
C VAL A 95 20.67 9.97 -5.99
N TYR A 96 21.13 8.74 -5.78
CA TYR A 96 21.65 8.26 -4.50
C TYR A 96 22.57 9.29 -3.81
N ALA A 97 22.28 9.55 -2.53
CA ALA A 97 23.01 10.53 -1.71
C ALA A 97 23.33 9.97 -0.31
N GLY A 98 23.49 8.65 -0.17
CA GLY A 98 23.80 8.00 1.12
C GLY A 98 22.62 7.32 1.82
N TYR A 99 21.39 7.48 1.31
CA TYR A 99 20.17 7.03 1.98
C TYR A 99 19.24 6.31 1.00
N ALA A 100 19.21 4.99 1.09
CA ALA A 100 18.27 4.13 0.37
C ALA A 100 17.34 3.40 1.34
N PHE A 101 16.12 3.11 0.88
CA PHE A 101 15.05 2.58 1.70
C PHE A 101 14.37 1.39 1.02
N ALA A 102 14.20 0.30 1.78
CA ALA A 102 13.56 -0.92 1.35
C ALA A 102 12.38 -1.29 2.26
N ILE A 103 11.31 -1.81 1.68
CA ILE A 103 10.19 -2.38 2.43
C ILE A 103 10.63 -3.74 2.99
N PRO A 104 10.41 -4.05 4.28
CA PRO A 104 10.77 -5.34 4.87
C PRO A 104 10.13 -6.55 4.16
N SER A 105 10.87 -7.66 4.04
CA SER A 105 10.41 -8.89 3.38
C SER A 105 9.15 -9.47 4.01
N ASN A 106 9.00 -9.42 5.35
CA ASN A 106 7.81 -9.94 6.04
C ASN A 106 6.54 -9.19 5.62
N LEU A 107 6.61 -7.86 5.53
CA LEU A 107 5.49 -7.04 5.08
C LEU A 107 5.17 -7.31 3.59
N ALA A 108 6.20 -7.41 2.74
CA ALA A 108 6.03 -7.73 1.33
C ALA A 108 5.40 -9.11 1.12
N ALA A 109 5.87 -10.13 1.85
CA ALA A 109 5.35 -11.50 1.79
C ALA A 109 3.87 -11.54 2.18
N LYS A 110 3.50 -10.84 3.25
CA LYS A 110 2.10 -10.71 3.67
C LYS A 110 1.22 -10.06 2.61
N VAL A 111 1.69 -8.97 1.98
CA VAL A 111 0.97 -8.30 0.89
C VAL A 111 0.78 -9.24 -0.31
N VAL A 112 1.82 -9.98 -0.70
CA VAL A 112 1.75 -10.96 -1.79
C VAL A 112 0.73 -12.05 -1.45
N ASP A 113 0.75 -12.58 -0.24
CA ASP A 113 -0.21 -13.61 0.19
C ASP A 113 -1.66 -13.10 0.15
N ASP A 114 -1.91 -11.89 0.67
CA ASP A 114 -3.23 -11.26 0.59
C ASP A 114 -3.72 -11.09 -0.85
N LEU A 115 -2.83 -10.62 -1.74
CA LEU A 115 -3.17 -10.42 -3.16
C LEU A 115 -3.44 -11.75 -3.88
N ARG A 116 -2.71 -12.82 -3.55
CA ARG A 116 -2.95 -14.16 -4.11
C ARG A 116 -4.27 -14.75 -3.62
N GLN A 117 -4.58 -14.59 -2.34
CA GLN A 117 -5.73 -15.23 -1.72
C GLN A 117 -7.04 -14.45 -1.94
N TYR A 118 -6.99 -13.13 -1.84
CA TYR A 118 -8.18 -12.26 -1.83
C TYR A 118 -8.23 -11.25 -2.98
N GLY A 119 -7.13 -11.08 -3.72
CA GLY A 119 -7.01 -10.08 -4.79
C GLY A 119 -6.93 -8.63 -4.31
N VAL A 120 -6.95 -8.41 -2.99
CA VAL A 120 -6.79 -7.10 -2.33
C VAL A 120 -6.13 -7.30 -0.98
N VAL A 121 -5.36 -6.30 -0.54
CA VAL A 121 -4.65 -6.31 0.75
C VAL A 121 -5.65 -6.28 1.91
N GLN A 122 -5.47 -7.19 2.87
CA GLN A 122 -6.30 -7.34 4.05
C GLN A 122 -5.66 -6.65 5.24
N ARG A 123 -5.99 -5.39 5.49
CA ARG A 123 -5.31 -4.62 6.54
C ARG A 123 -6.10 -4.56 7.84
N GLY A 124 -5.48 -5.03 8.93
CA GLY A 124 -5.96 -4.82 10.28
C GLY A 124 -5.64 -3.43 10.82
N TYR A 125 -6.52 -2.91 11.68
CA TYR A 125 -6.42 -1.60 12.32
C TYR A 125 -6.77 -1.70 13.80
N LEU A 126 -5.98 -0.99 14.62
CA LEU A 126 -6.31 -0.70 16.02
C LEU A 126 -7.35 0.42 16.14
N GLY A 127 -7.36 1.38 15.20
CA GLY A 127 -8.21 2.57 15.23
C GLY A 127 -7.77 3.60 16.27
N ILE A 128 -6.47 3.88 16.33
CA ILE A 128 -5.84 4.83 17.25
C ILE A 128 -5.10 5.92 16.49
N ILE A 129 -5.06 7.11 17.06
CA ILE A 129 -4.15 8.18 16.69
C ILE A 129 -2.99 8.13 17.68
N ILE A 130 -1.79 8.02 17.13
CA ILE A 130 -0.56 7.78 17.89
C ILE A 130 0.46 8.88 17.62
N ARG A 131 1.42 8.97 18.52
CA ARG A 131 2.54 9.89 18.42
C ARG A 131 3.73 9.28 19.12
N ASP A 132 4.90 9.54 18.56
CA ASP A 132 6.14 9.27 19.25
C ASP A 132 6.33 10.25 20.40
N GLN A 133 7.14 9.83 21.37
CA GLN A 133 7.49 10.70 22.48
C GLN A 133 8.22 11.96 21.99
N PRO A 134 7.80 13.16 22.41
CA PRO A 134 8.61 14.35 22.24
C PRO A 134 9.90 14.20 23.04
N LYS A 135 11.07 14.41 22.41
CA LYS A 135 12.40 14.30 23.05
C LYS A 135 12.58 15.17 24.32
N SER A 136 11.68 16.12 24.57
CA SER A 136 11.74 17.11 25.66
C SER A 136 10.92 16.76 26.92
N GLN A 137 10.18 15.64 26.95
CA GLN A 137 9.41 15.24 28.15
C GLN A 137 10.16 14.23 29.03
N SER A 138 10.11 14.49 30.34
CA SER A 138 11.01 14.06 31.42
C SER A 138 10.97 12.58 31.82
N ASP A 139 11.98 12.22 32.62
CA ASP A 139 12.35 10.98 33.36
C ASP A 139 11.29 9.93 33.75
N ASN A 140 9.99 10.17 33.56
CA ASN A 140 8.90 9.24 33.90
C ASN A 140 8.31 8.49 32.71
N TRP A 141 8.83 8.71 31.50
CA TRP A 141 8.32 8.10 30.28
C TRP A 141 9.09 6.83 29.92
N LYS A 142 8.39 5.71 29.71
CA LYS A 142 9.02 4.45 29.27
C LYS A 142 9.19 4.47 27.75
N PRO A 143 10.10 3.71 27.13
CA PRO A 143 10.10 3.57 25.67
C PRO A 143 8.78 2.97 25.18
N GLY A 144 8.16 3.58 24.16
CA GLY A 144 6.88 3.11 23.60
C GLY A 144 6.08 4.21 22.89
N VAL A 145 4.96 3.80 22.27
CA VAL A 145 4.12 4.64 21.42
C VAL A 145 2.90 5.15 22.20
N TYR A 146 2.68 6.46 22.21
CA TYR A 146 1.61 7.07 22.97
C TYR A 146 0.29 7.09 22.20
N VAL A 147 -0.80 6.73 22.87
CA VAL A 147 -2.17 6.80 22.35
C VAL A 147 -2.75 8.18 22.63
N ASP A 148 -2.80 9.01 21.60
CA ASP A 148 -3.31 10.39 21.67
C ASP A 148 -4.85 10.41 21.68
N SER A 149 -5.46 9.67 20.77
CA SER A 149 -6.92 9.48 20.76
C SER A 149 -7.31 8.16 20.09
N LEU A 150 -8.57 7.77 20.27
CA LEU A 150 -9.14 6.57 19.68
C LEU A 150 -10.28 6.96 18.75
N ALA A 151 -10.36 6.29 17.60
CA ALA A 151 -11.52 6.41 16.73
C ALA A 151 -12.76 5.78 17.37
N GLU A 152 -13.92 6.30 17.03
CA GLU A 152 -15.19 5.72 17.42
C GLU A 152 -15.30 4.28 16.88
N ASN A 153 -15.82 3.35 17.70
CA ASN A 153 -15.93 1.92 17.38
C ASN A 153 -14.60 1.21 17.02
N SER A 154 -13.46 1.79 17.36
CA SER A 154 -12.13 1.21 17.14
C SER A 154 -11.90 -0.11 17.89
N ALA A 155 -10.98 -0.93 17.36
CA ALA A 155 -10.59 -2.20 17.98
C ALA A 155 -9.95 -1.98 19.36
N ALA A 156 -9.07 -0.99 19.46
CA ALA A 156 -8.39 -0.64 20.70
C ALA A 156 -9.37 -0.16 21.78
N ALA A 157 -10.35 0.69 21.43
CA ALA A 157 -11.36 1.15 22.40
C ALA A 157 -12.23 -0.01 22.90
N ALA A 158 -12.67 -0.89 21.99
CA ALA A 158 -13.47 -2.07 22.35
C ALA A 158 -12.71 -3.03 23.30
N ALA A 159 -11.38 -3.10 23.17
CA ALA A 159 -10.52 -3.90 24.02
C ALA A 159 -10.12 -3.21 25.34
N GLY A 160 -10.46 -1.93 25.54
CA GLY A 160 -10.20 -1.20 26.78
C GLY A 160 -8.85 -0.45 26.82
N VAL A 161 -8.21 -0.22 25.67
CA VAL A 161 -7.15 0.79 25.51
C VAL A 161 -7.73 2.19 25.74
N LYS A 162 -6.96 3.07 26.35
CA LYS A 162 -7.38 4.44 26.68
C LYS A 162 -6.40 5.48 26.15
N THR A 163 -6.89 6.69 25.90
CA THR A 163 -6.03 7.86 25.72
C THR A 163 -5.09 7.99 26.91
N GLY A 164 -3.82 8.27 26.64
CA GLY A 164 -2.78 8.31 27.66
C GLY A 164 -2.09 6.98 27.92
N ASP A 165 -2.59 5.87 27.36
CA ASP A 165 -1.84 4.61 27.36
C ASP A 165 -0.60 4.74 26.47
N GLN A 166 0.46 4.07 26.89
CA GLN A 166 1.67 3.93 26.09
C GLN A 166 1.90 2.47 25.74
N ILE A 167 1.86 2.13 24.46
CA ILE A 167 2.09 0.79 23.95
C ILE A 167 3.59 0.51 23.93
N THR A 168 4.04 -0.48 24.70
CA THR A 168 5.46 -0.82 24.84
C THR A 168 5.81 -2.15 24.19
N LYS A 169 4.82 -3.04 24.02
CA LYS A 169 4.99 -4.31 23.31
C LYS A 169 3.75 -4.71 22.52
N VAL A 170 3.97 -5.47 21.46
CA VAL A 170 2.95 -6.20 20.70
C VAL A 170 3.40 -7.65 20.59
N ASP A 171 2.57 -8.58 21.07
CA ASP A 171 2.86 -10.02 21.14
C ASP A 171 4.22 -10.34 21.78
N GLY A 172 4.58 -9.56 22.80
CA GLY A 172 5.83 -9.69 23.54
C GLY A 172 7.04 -9.00 22.89
N MET A 173 6.96 -8.58 21.62
CA MET A 173 8.00 -7.82 20.94
C MET A 173 7.97 -6.35 21.37
N ALA A 174 9.13 -5.79 21.71
CA ALA A 174 9.24 -4.39 22.10
C ALA A 174 8.93 -3.47 20.91
N VAL A 175 8.19 -2.40 21.18
CA VAL A 175 7.86 -1.37 20.19
C VAL A 175 8.21 -0.03 20.78
N THR A 176 8.98 0.75 20.03
CA THR A 176 9.53 2.02 20.50
C THR A 176 9.09 3.20 19.65
N THR A 177 8.70 2.97 18.40
CA THR A 177 8.28 4.02 17.46
C THR A 177 6.94 3.70 16.80
N SER A 178 6.24 4.76 16.37
CA SER A 178 4.95 4.67 15.68
C SER A 178 5.05 3.86 14.38
N PRO A 179 6.09 4.02 13.54
CA PRO A 179 6.36 3.15 12.40
C PRO A 179 6.41 1.66 12.72
N GLU A 180 7.13 1.28 13.78
CA GLU A 180 7.22 -0.13 14.22
C GLU A 180 5.84 -0.66 14.62
N LEU A 181 5.07 0.10 15.39
CA LEU A 181 3.71 -0.29 15.78
C LEU A 181 2.83 -0.49 14.55
N LEU A 182 2.84 0.45 13.61
CA LEU A 182 1.99 0.43 12.42
C LEU A 182 2.38 -0.70 11.47
N GLU A 183 3.65 -1.05 11.36
CA GLU A 183 4.11 -2.19 10.56
C GLU A 183 3.74 -3.52 11.19
N ILE A 184 3.91 -3.69 12.51
CA ILE A 184 3.45 -4.90 13.22
C ILE A 184 1.95 -5.09 13.03
N VAL A 185 1.15 -4.04 13.24
CA VAL A 185 -0.31 -4.11 13.02
C VAL A 185 -0.65 -4.35 11.55
N GLY A 186 0.11 -3.74 10.62
CA GLY A 186 -0.08 -3.85 9.18
C GLY A 186 0.22 -5.23 8.59
N LYS A 187 1.07 -6.01 9.27
CA LYS A 187 1.31 -7.44 8.98
C LYS A 187 0.12 -8.33 9.33
N HIS A 188 -0.91 -7.83 9.98
CA HIS A 188 -2.09 -8.60 10.38
C HIS A 188 -3.34 -8.22 9.58
N ARG A 189 -4.32 -9.13 9.61
CA ARG A 189 -5.60 -9.04 8.92
C ARG A 189 -6.72 -8.61 9.89
N PRO A 190 -7.86 -8.13 9.37
CA PRO A 190 -9.08 -8.00 10.17
C PRO A 190 -9.45 -9.35 10.82
N GLY A 191 -9.82 -9.32 12.10
CA GLY A 191 -10.14 -10.51 12.89
C GLY A 191 -8.95 -11.13 13.64
N ASP A 192 -7.71 -10.82 13.26
CA ASP A 192 -6.53 -11.29 13.99
C ASP A 192 -6.49 -10.70 15.40
N GLN A 193 -5.95 -11.47 16.34
CA GLN A 193 -5.79 -11.05 17.73
C GLN A 193 -4.35 -10.70 18.03
N LEU A 194 -4.14 -9.49 18.58
CA LEU A 194 -2.85 -9.04 19.10
C LEU A 194 -2.91 -8.88 20.62
N THR A 195 -1.81 -9.18 21.28
CA THR A 195 -1.61 -8.88 22.70
C THR A 195 -0.77 -7.62 22.85
N LEU A 196 -1.41 -6.52 23.25
CA LEU A 196 -0.72 -5.27 23.57
C LEU A 196 -0.28 -5.28 25.03
N THR A 197 0.98 -4.94 25.28
CA THR A 197 1.41 -4.47 26.61
C THR A 197 1.40 -2.95 26.60
N VAL A 198 0.63 -2.36 27.52
CA VAL A 198 0.53 -0.91 27.68
C VAL A 198 0.91 -0.47 29.08
N MET A 199 1.54 0.69 29.16
CA MET A 199 1.74 1.45 30.39
C MET A 199 0.59 2.44 30.54
N ARG A 200 -0.18 2.31 31.62
CA ARG A 200 -1.24 3.26 31.99
C ARG A 200 -0.82 3.96 33.29
N GLY A 201 -0.27 5.16 33.14
CA GLY A 201 0.49 5.78 34.23
C GLY A 201 1.71 4.91 34.57
N GLN A 202 1.80 4.43 35.80
CA GLN A 202 2.91 3.55 36.25
C GLN A 202 2.57 2.05 36.20
N ALA A 203 1.32 1.68 35.91
CA ALA A 203 0.89 0.29 35.88
C ALA A 203 1.05 -0.30 34.47
N GLU A 204 1.65 -1.49 34.39
CA GLU A 204 1.66 -2.29 33.17
C GLU A 204 0.34 -3.07 33.05
N LYS A 205 -0.21 -3.12 31.84
CA LYS A 205 -1.42 -3.88 31.51
C LYS A 205 -1.23 -4.66 30.23
N THR A 206 -1.76 -5.87 30.21
CA THR A 206 -1.85 -6.70 29.00
C THR A 206 -3.28 -6.67 28.49
N ILE A 207 -3.46 -6.27 27.23
CA ILE A 207 -4.76 -6.09 26.59
C ILE A 207 -4.77 -6.91 25.30
N ARG A 208 -5.70 -7.86 25.18
CA ARG A 208 -5.95 -8.57 23.91
C ARG A 208 -6.90 -7.76 23.05
N VAL A 209 -6.49 -7.47 21.82
CA VAL A 209 -7.23 -6.67 20.86
C VAL A 209 -7.53 -7.51 19.63
N THR A 210 -8.78 -7.54 19.20
CA THR A 210 -9.16 -8.11 17.89
C THR A 210 -9.16 -7.00 16.86
N LEU A 211 -8.30 -7.10 15.84
CA LEU A 211 -8.14 -6.08 14.81
C LEU A 211 -9.40 -5.98 13.95
N LYS A 212 -9.67 -4.76 13.49
CA LYS A 212 -10.78 -4.46 12.59
C LYS A 212 -10.26 -3.95 11.25
N ASN A 213 -11.08 -4.01 10.22
CA ASN A 213 -10.83 -3.29 8.97
C ASN A 213 -11.17 -1.79 9.13
N ARG A 214 -11.02 -1.03 8.05
CA ARG A 214 -11.28 0.42 8.03
C ARG A 214 -12.75 0.80 8.30
N GLU A 215 -13.67 -0.13 8.08
CA GLU A 215 -15.11 0.04 8.35
C GLU A 215 -15.50 -0.30 9.80
N GLY A 216 -14.54 -0.78 10.61
CA GLY A 216 -14.77 -1.07 12.02
C GLY A 216 -15.38 -2.44 12.31
N ASN A 217 -15.34 -3.37 11.35
CA ASN A 217 -15.74 -4.76 11.51
C ASN A 217 -14.55 -5.73 11.25
N THR A 218 -14.75 -7.02 11.43
CA THR A 218 -13.70 -8.06 11.26
C THR A 218 -13.81 -8.80 9.94
N ASP A 219 -14.66 -8.33 9.03
CA ASP A 219 -14.88 -9.02 7.76
C ASP A 219 -13.67 -8.85 6.86
N VAL A 220 -13.39 -9.90 6.08
CA VAL A 220 -12.41 -9.85 4.99
C VAL A 220 -12.83 -8.76 4.03
N VAL A 221 -11.93 -7.82 3.76
CA VAL A 221 -12.11 -6.78 2.75
C VAL A 221 -12.18 -7.51 1.41
N LYS A 222 -13.36 -7.60 0.83
CA LYS A 222 -13.47 -8.18 -0.50
C LYS A 222 -12.83 -7.21 -1.46
N LYS A 223 -12.03 -7.73 -2.40
CA LYS A 223 -11.78 -7.00 -3.63
C LYS A 223 -13.16 -6.61 -4.11
N PRO A 224 -13.48 -5.31 -4.21
CA PRO A 224 -14.82 -4.96 -4.64
C PRO A 224 -15.02 -5.71 -5.96
N ALA A 225 -16.17 -6.39 -6.12
CA ALA A 225 -16.48 -7.19 -7.32
C ALA A 225 -16.21 -6.38 -8.62
N GLU A 226 -16.16 -5.07 -8.43
CA GLU A 226 -15.72 -3.92 -9.21
C GLU A 226 -14.29 -3.92 -9.82
N SER A 227 -13.44 -4.94 -9.68
CA SER A 227 -12.08 -4.90 -10.27
C SER A 227 -11.58 -6.19 -10.93
N ALA A 228 -12.41 -7.22 -11.00
CA ALA A 228 -12.12 -8.41 -11.81
C ALA A 228 -12.40 -8.16 -13.30
N GLY A 229 -13.51 -7.48 -13.63
CA GLY A 229 -13.86 -7.14 -15.02
C GLY A 229 -12.92 -6.11 -15.64
N LEU A 230 -12.52 -5.09 -14.86
CA LEU A 230 -11.65 -4.00 -15.32
C LEU A 230 -10.21 -4.42 -15.60
N ALA A 231 -9.68 -5.41 -14.88
CA ALA A 231 -8.29 -5.84 -15.04
C ALA A 231 -7.99 -6.31 -16.48
N SER A 232 -8.93 -7.01 -17.11
CA SER A 232 -8.81 -7.48 -18.50
C SER A 232 -8.73 -6.35 -19.54
N LEU A 233 -9.14 -5.14 -19.18
CA LEU A 233 -9.13 -3.99 -20.06
C LEU A 233 -7.73 -3.42 -20.28
N GLY A 234 -6.79 -3.65 -19.35
CA GLY A 234 -5.44 -3.08 -19.40
C GLY A 234 -5.47 -1.56 -19.29
N ALA A 235 -6.16 -1.03 -18.28
CA ALA A 235 -6.29 0.41 -18.08
C ALA A 235 -6.42 0.75 -16.60
N GLU A 236 -5.94 1.94 -16.25
CA GLU A 236 -6.16 2.56 -14.95
C GLU A 236 -7.31 3.56 -15.04
N PHE A 237 -8.15 3.57 -14.01
CA PHE A 237 -9.38 4.34 -13.99
C PHE A 237 -9.45 5.23 -12.76
N ARG A 238 -9.99 6.43 -12.94
CA ARG A 238 -10.28 7.36 -11.85
C ARG A 238 -11.67 7.98 -12.03
N THR A 239 -12.48 7.96 -10.98
CA THR A 239 -13.74 8.72 -10.92
C THR A 239 -13.46 10.21 -11.01
N LEU A 240 -14.22 10.93 -11.84
CA LEU A 240 -14.15 12.39 -11.89
C LEU A 240 -14.64 13.00 -10.57
N ASP A 241 -13.98 14.07 -10.13
CA ASP A 241 -14.55 14.89 -9.06
C ASP A 241 -15.69 15.79 -9.60
N ALA A 242 -16.50 16.32 -8.68
CA ALA A 242 -17.65 17.14 -9.03
C ALA A 242 -17.28 18.45 -9.75
N GLN A 243 -16.07 18.98 -9.55
CA GLN A 243 -15.61 20.20 -10.17
C GLN A 243 -15.16 19.95 -11.62
N GLU A 244 -14.42 18.86 -11.86
CA GLU A 244 -14.00 18.41 -13.20
C GLU A 244 -15.22 18.06 -14.06
N ALA A 245 -16.20 17.32 -13.51
CA ALA A 245 -17.44 16.99 -14.22
C ALA A 245 -18.25 18.24 -14.63
N ARG A 246 -18.41 19.20 -13.71
CA ARG A 246 -19.08 20.48 -13.99
C ARG A 246 -18.37 21.29 -15.08
N ARG A 247 -17.03 21.35 -15.04
CA ARG A 247 -16.23 22.07 -16.05
C ARG A 247 -16.42 21.49 -17.44
N LEU A 248 -16.61 20.18 -17.52
CA LEU A 248 -16.80 19.43 -18.75
C LEU A 248 -18.27 19.33 -19.19
N GLY A 249 -19.21 19.89 -18.41
CA GLY A 249 -20.63 19.87 -18.74
C GLY A 249 -21.28 18.48 -18.66
N ILE A 250 -20.67 17.54 -17.93
CA ILE A 250 -21.15 16.17 -17.78
C ILE A 250 -21.60 15.90 -16.34
N ARG A 251 -22.52 14.95 -16.17
CA ARG A 251 -23.06 14.55 -14.86
C ARG A 251 -22.00 13.91 -13.96
N GLY A 252 -21.13 13.10 -14.55
CA GLY A 252 -20.15 12.26 -13.89
C GLY A 252 -19.38 11.46 -14.96
N GLY A 253 -18.44 10.62 -14.54
CA GLY A 253 -17.67 9.82 -15.48
C GLY A 253 -16.42 9.20 -14.88
N VAL A 254 -15.82 8.31 -15.66
CA VAL A 254 -14.58 7.62 -15.29
C VAL A 254 -13.50 7.91 -16.32
N LYS A 255 -12.41 8.54 -15.87
CA LYS A 255 -11.27 8.89 -16.70
C LYS A 255 -10.28 7.73 -16.76
N ILE A 256 -9.81 7.41 -17.96
CA ILE A 256 -8.65 6.54 -18.17
C ILE A 256 -7.38 7.34 -17.90
N THR A 257 -6.67 7.00 -16.83
CA THR A 257 -5.43 7.68 -16.41
C THR A 257 -4.17 7.02 -16.94
N GLY A 258 -4.26 5.75 -17.33
CA GLY A 258 -3.17 4.98 -17.90
C GLY A 258 -3.69 3.83 -18.75
N LEU A 259 -2.91 3.42 -19.75
CA LEU A 259 -3.18 2.26 -20.59
C LEU A 259 -1.98 1.32 -20.50
N THR A 260 -2.28 0.03 -20.30
CA THR A 260 -1.33 -1.07 -20.28
C THR A 260 -1.77 -2.14 -21.28
N ALA A 261 -1.08 -3.28 -21.33
CA ALA A 261 -1.49 -4.39 -22.18
C ALA A 261 -2.86 -4.94 -21.73
N GLY A 262 -3.86 -4.89 -22.61
CA GLY A 262 -5.20 -5.41 -22.36
C GLY A 262 -6.17 -5.14 -23.50
N LYS A 263 -7.47 -5.43 -23.30
CA LYS A 263 -8.50 -5.36 -24.35
C LYS A 263 -8.66 -3.97 -24.95
N LEU A 264 -8.54 -2.91 -24.16
CA LEU A 264 -8.68 -1.55 -24.68
C LEU A 264 -7.53 -1.19 -25.63
N ALA A 265 -6.29 -1.48 -25.26
CA ALA A 265 -5.13 -1.22 -26.10
C ALA A 265 -5.06 -2.13 -27.35
N SER A 266 -5.55 -3.37 -27.25
CA SER A 266 -5.44 -4.36 -28.34
C SER A 266 -6.62 -4.34 -29.32
N GLN A 267 -7.80 -3.89 -28.91
CA GLN A 267 -9.03 -3.96 -29.73
C GLN A 267 -9.61 -2.59 -30.08
N THR A 268 -9.11 -1.50 -29.47
CA THR A 268 -9.67 -0.16 -29.68
C THR A 268 -8.59 0.88 -29.93
N GLY A 269 -8.99 2.05 -30.43
CA GLY A 269 -8.13 3.23 -30.56
C GLY A 269 -8.19 4.19 -29.37
N VAL A 270 -8.67 3.73 -28.20
CA VAL A 270 -8.82 4.60 -27.02
C VAL A 270 -7.47 5.10 -26.54
N ARG A 271 -7.45 6.31 -25.97
CA ARG A 271 -6.24 7.00 -25.50
C ARG A 271 -6.41 7.42 -24.05
N THR A 272 -5.30 7.51 -23.33
CA THR A 272 -5.25 8.13 -22.00
C THR A 272 -5.92 9.50 -22.02
N GLY A 273 -6.67 9.80 -20.98
CA GLY A 273 -7.47 11.02 -20.86
C GLY A 273 -8.92 10.85 -21.32
N PHE A 274 -9.29 9.77 -22.01
CA PHE A 274 -10.68 9.48 -22.36
C PHE A 274 -11.54 9.33 -21.09
N ILE A 275 -12.71 9.97 -21.09
CA ILE A 275 -13.67 9.96 -20.00
C ILE A 275 -14.89 9.17 -20.44
N ILE A 276 -15.09 8.01 -19.84
CA ILE A 276 -16.24 7.14 -20.06
C ILE A 276 -17.44 7.74 -19.33
N THR A 277 -18.52 8.00 -20.07
CA THR A 277 -19.78 8.53 -19.54
C THR A 277 -20.91 7.51 -19.63
N LYS A 278 -20.83 6.52 -20.55
CA LYS A 278 -21.75 5.38 -20.60
C LYS A 278 -21.07 4.10 -21.06
N VAL A 279 -21.66 2.96 -20.69
CA VAL A 279 -21.34 1.63 -21.22
C VAL A 279 -22.63 0.95 -21.66
N ASN A 280 -22.69 0.49 -22.91
CA ASN A 280 -23.89 -0.14 -23.48
C ASN A 280 -25.18 0.67 -23.22
N LYS A 281 -25.10 2.00 -23.40
CA LYS A 281 -26.15 3.00 -23.13
C LYS A 281 -26.49 3.24 -21.64
N GLN A 282 -25.88 2.51 -20.71
CA GLN A 282 -26.06 2.71 -19.28
C GLN A 282 -25.10 3.81 -18.77
N PRO A 283 -25.60 4.86 -18.08
CA PRO A 283 -24.74 5.91 -17.52
C PRO A 283 -23.71 5.37 -16.53
N VAL A 284 -22.52 5.96 -16.56
CA VAL A 284 -21.41 5.65 -15.66
C VAL A 284 -20.99 6.93 -14.94
N ASP A 285 -21.23 6.99 -13.64
CA ASP A 285 -20.86 8.15 -12.82
C ASP A 285 -19.53 7.96 -12.08
N ASN A 286 -19.13 6.71 -11.80
CA ASN A 286 -17.94 6.35 -11.04
C ASN A 286 -17.39 4.96 -11.44
N VAL A 287 -16.19 4.63 -10.94
CA VAL A 287 -15.49 3.37 -11.25
C VAL A 287 -16.31 2.15 -10.82
N ASP A 288 -17.03 2.24 -9.71
CA ASP A 288 -17.84 1.15 -9.16
C ASP A 288 -18.98 0.80 -10.14
N ALA A 289 -19.70 1.82 -10.64
CA ALA A 289 -20.74 1.67 -11.65
C ALA A 289 -20.18 1.14 -12.97
N LEU A 290 -19.03 1.65 -13.42
CA LEU A 290 -18.36 1.15 -14.62
C LEU A 290 -18.11 -0.35 -14.52
N SER A 291 -17.55 -0.80 -13.40
CA SER A 291 -17.25 -2.20 -13.24
C SER A 291 -18.47 -3.07 -12.99
N GLU A 292 -19.51 -2.58 -12.34
CA GLU A 292 -20.75 -3.34 -12.18
C GLU A 292 -21.38 -3.64 -13.55
N ILE A 293 -21.43 -2.63 -14.42
CA ILE A 293 -21.97 -2.77 -15.77
C ILE A 293 -21.13 -3.75 -16.59
N LEU A 294 -19.80 -3.64 -16.54
CA LEU A 294 -18.90 -4.53 -17.24
C LEU A 294 -18.89 -5.96 -16.68
N GLY A 295 -19.05 -6.13 -15.37
CA GLY A 295 -19.12 -7.43 -14.72
C GLY A 295 -20.40 -8.22 -15.09
N LYS A 296 -21.45 -7.53 -15.51
CA LYS A 296 -22.72 -8.12 -15.99
C LYS A 296 -22.80 -8.22 -17.51
N ALA A 297 -21.92 -7.53 -18.23
CA ALA A 297 -21.94 -7.52 -19.68
C ALA A 297 -21.49 -8.88 -20.25
N THR A 298 -22.13 -9.29 -21.33
CA THR A 298 -21.78 -10.50 -22.09
C THR A 298 -21.65 -10.14 -23.56
N GLY A 299 -20.65 -10.70 -24.25
CA GLY A 299 -20.37 -10.38 -25.65
C GLY A 299 -19.73 -9.00 -25.84
N GLY A 300 -20.28 -8.19 -26.75
CA GLY A 300 -19.72 -6.89 -27.11
C GLY A 300 -20.01 -5.78 -26.10
N VAL A 301 -19.01 -4.96 -25.82
CA VAL A 301 -19.12 -3.75 -25.00
C VAL A 301 -18.87 -2.53 -25.86
N MET A 302 -19.74 -1.53 -25.72
CA MET A 302 -19.59 -0.20 -26.31
C MET A 302 -19.40 0.84 -25.20
N LEU A 303 -18.24 1.48 -25.17
CA LEU A 303 -17.96 2.67 -24.37
C LEU A 303 -18.41 3.92 -25.12
N GLU A 304 -19.10 4.82 -24.45
CA GLU A 304 -19.40 6.18 -24.88
C GLU A 304 -18.69 7.14 -23.94
N GLY A 305 -18.09 8.19 -24.48
CA GLY A 305 -17.34 9.14 -23.66
C GLY A 305 -16.82 10.35 -24.42
N ILE A 306 -16.04 11.17 -23.74
CA ILE A 306 -15.47 12.41 -24.28
C ILE A 306 -13.97 12.49 -24.02
N TYR A 307 -13.29 13.36 -24.75
CA TYR A 307 -11.94 13.79 -24.43
C TYR A 307 -11.96 15.20 -23.82
N PRO A 308 -11.19 15.48 -22.75
CA PRO A 308 -11.19 16.79 -22.09
C PRO A 308 -10.82 17.97 -22.99
N ASP A 309 -9.98 17.73 -23.99
CA ASP A 309 -9.55 18.70 -25.02
C ASP A 309 -10.61 18.94 -26.09
N ASN A 310 -11.62 18.07 -26.20
CA ASN A 310 -12.75 18.22 -27.11
C ASN A 310 -14.05 17.73 -26.48
N ALA A 311 -14.45 18.37 -25.37
CA ALA A 311 -15.61 17.96 -24.58
C ALA A 311 -16.97 18.10 -25.30
N GLY A 312 -17.00 18.77 -26.46
CA GLY A 312 -18.20 18.90 -27.31
C GLY A 312 -18.45 17.71 -28.23
N GLU A 313 -17.48 16.81 -28.39
CA GLU A 313 -17.60 15.62 -29.22
C GLU A 313 -17.70 14.34 -28.38
N VAL A 314 -18.62 13.47 -28.78
CA VAL A 314 -18.81 12.15 -28.17
C VAL A 314 -18.12 11.10 -29.03
N TYR A 315 -17.29 10.29 -28.40
CA TYR A 315 -16.55 9.19 -29.02
C TYR A 315 -17.09 7.85 -28.54
N TYR A 316 -16.98 6.85 -29.41
CA TYR A 316 -17.44 5.49 -29.15
C TYR A 316 -16.32 4.48 -29.39
N TYR A 317 -16.15 3.54 -28.47
CA TYR A 317 -15.19 2.45 -28.60
C TYR A 317 -15.85 1.12 -28.29
N ALA A 318 -15.70 0.14 -29.18
CA ALA A 318 -16.27 -1.19 -29.00
C ALA A 318 -15.18 -2.25 -28.85
N PHE A 319 -15.38 -3.22 -27.96
CA PHE A 319 -14.51 -4.37 -27.78
C PHE A 319 -15.29 -5.61 -27.32
N GLY A 320 -14.71 -6.80 -27.46
CA GLY A 320 -15.31 -8.05 -26.99
C GLY A 320 -14.84 -8.45 -25.59
N LEU A 321 -15.76 -8.83 -24.71
CA LEU A 321 -15.47 -9.43 -23.38
C LEU A 321 -15.05 -10.89 -23.45
#